data_AF-A0A9E4WW59-F1
#
_entry.id   AF-A0A9E4WW59-F1
#
_cell.length_a   1.000
_cell.length_b   1.000
_cell.length_c   1.000
_cell.angle_alpha   90.00
_cell.angle_beta   90.00
_cell.angle_gamma   90.00
#
_symmetry.space_group_name_H-M   'P 1'
#
loop_
_entity.id
_entity.type
_entity.pdbx_description
1 polymer ?
#
loop_
_entity_poly.entity_id
_entity_poly.type
_entity_poly.pdbx_seq_one_letter_code
_entity_poly.pdbx_strand_id
1 'polypeptide(L)'
;MLIGSATLNGAPAPDGTVVTAWVADFSEPVATAVVADGQYKVSVFQFGSKSFAGTTITFKIGDLEAPQTASWEFGGVGIVNLTAGG
;
A
#
# COMPACT_ATOMS: atom_id res chain seq x y z
N MET A 1 -1.95 5.05 -8.69
CA MET A 1 -0.70 5.28 -7.95
C MET A 1 -1.05 5.75 -6.55
N LEU A 2 -0.46 5.15 -5.53
CA LEU A 2 -0.70 5.50 -4.13
C LEU A 2 0.64 5.91 -3.51
N ILE A 3 0.65 7.07 -2.85
CA ILE A 3 1.84 7.66 -2.24
C ILE A 3 1.54 8.08 -0.81
N GLY A 4 2.56 8.16 0.03
CA GLY A 4 2.44 8.73 1.36
C GLY A 4 3.59 8.35 2.27
N SER A 5 3.44 8.66 3.57
CA SER A 5 4.38 8.25 4.59
C SER A 5 4.12 6.82 5.06
N ALA A 6 5.15 6.13 5.51
CA ALA A 6 5.06 4.87 6.24
C ALA A 6 5.65 5.06 7.64
N THR A 7 4.85 4.79 8.67
CA THR A 7 5.24 4.96 10.08
C THR A 7 5.09 3.65 10.83
N LEU A 8 6.13 3.25 11.56
CA LEU A 8 6.16 2.10 12.45
C LEU A 8 6.36 2.55 13.90
N ASN A 9 5.45 2.16 14.81
CA ASN A 9 5.53 2.50 16.24
C ASN A 9 5.75 4.01 16.50
N GLY A 10 5.11 4.86 15.71
CA GLY A 10 5.21 6.32 15.82
C GLY A 10 6.48 6.96 15.20
N ALA A 11 7.39 6.17 14.65
CA ALA A 11 8.58 6.66 13.93
C ALA A 11 8.50 6.35 12.42
N PRO A 12 9.17 7.11 11.55
CA PRO A 12 9.26 6.77 10.13
C PRO A 12 9.79 5.34 9.94
N ALA A 13 9.17 4.59 9.04
CA ALA A 13 9.64 3.25 8.70
C ALA A 13 11.06 3.32 8.10
N PRO A 14 11.99 2.42 8.47
CA PRO A 14 13.35 2.43 7.94
C PRO A 14 13.39 2.25 6.42
N ASP A 15 14.41 2.84 5.79
CA ASP A 15 14.70 2.63 4.38
C ASP A 15 14.89 1.14 4.07
N GLY A 16 14.33 0.70 2.95
CA GLY A 16 14.32 -0.72 2.58
C GLY A 16 13.12 -1.50 3.13
N THR A 17 12.31 -0.91 4.02
CA THR A 17 11.06 -1.54 4.45
C THR A 17 10.12 -1.72 3.26
N VAL A 18 9.49 -2.88 3.13
CA VAL A 18 8.58 -3.18 2.02
C VAL A 18 7.15 -2.83 2.41
N VAL A 19 6.50 -1.99 1.62
CA VAL A 19 5.04 -1.80 1.65
C VAL A 19 4.41 -2.69 0.61
N THR A 20 3.38 -3.44 1.00
CA THR A 20 2.62 -4.31 0.07
C THR A 20 1.17 -3.86 0.01
N ALA A 21 0.61 -3.86 -1.20
CA ALA A 21 -0.79 -3.53 -1.46
C ALA A 21 -1.56 -4.80 -1.83
N TRP A 22 -2.79 -4.93 -1.34
CA TRP A 22 -3.59 -6.15 -1.45
C TRP A 22 -5.01 -5.82 -1.89
N VAL A 23 -5.61 -6.78 -2.60
CA VAL A 23 -7.04 -6.83 -2.93
C VAL A 23 -7.55 -8.16 -2.40
N ALA A 24 -8.67 -8.16 -1.67
CA ALA A 24 -9.15 -9.32 -0.91
C ALA A 24 -9.31 -10.63 -1.71
N ASP A 25 -9.49 -10.53 -3.02
CA ASP A 25 -9.65 -11.68 -3.91
C ASP A 25 -8.32 -12.33 -4.35
N PHE A 26 -7.18 -11.77 -3.95
CA PHE A 26 -5.84 -12.25 -4.33
C PHE A 26 -5.09 -12.79 -3.12
N SER A 27 -4.41 -13.92 -3.30
CA SER A 27 -3.57 -14.56 -2.28
C SER A 27 -2.17 -13.95 -2.17
N GLU A 28 -1.80 -13.10 -3.12
CA GLU A 28 -0.49 -12.45 -3.22
C GLU A 28 -0.68 -10.93 -3.33
N PRO A 29 0.33 -10.13 -2.93
CA PRO A 29 0.23 -8.68 -3.04
C PRO A 29 0.10 -8.28 -4.52
N VAL A 30 -0.84 -7.39 -4.80
CA VAL A 30 -1.07 -6.87 -6.16
C VAL A 30 -0.05 -5.82 -6.56
N ALA A 31 0.67 -5.25 -5.60
CA ALA A 31 1.82 -4.38 -5.83
C ALA A 31 2.72 -4.28 -4.59
N THR A 32 3.98 -3.90 -4.81
CA THR A 32 4.97 -3.68 -3.76
C THR A 32 5.69 -2.34 -3.97
N ALA A 33 6.16 -1.76 -2.87
CA ALA A 33 6.99 -0.57 -2.88
C ALA A 33 8.04 -0.66 -1.77
N VAL A 34 9.16 0.00 -1.98
CA VAL A 34 10.23 0.10 -0.98
C VAL A 34 10.18 1.50 -0.37
N VAL A 35 10.21 1.56 0.96
CA VAL A 35 10.28 2.82 1.71
C VAL A 35 11.65 3.45 1.51
N ALA A 36 11.65 4.75 1.25
CA ALA A 36 12.83 5.60 1.25
C ALA A 36 12.48 6.95 1.89
N ASP A 37 13.31 7.41 2.82
CA ASP A 37 13.09 8.62 3.60
C ASP A 37 11.71 8.65 4.29
N GLY A 38 11.29 7.51 4.85
CA GLY A 38 9.98 7.34 5.49
C GLY A 38 8.77 7.43 4.56
N GLN A 39 8.98 7.49 3.25
CA GLN A 39 7.94 7.62 2.24
C GLN A 39 7.89 6.40 1.33
N TYR A 40 6.72 6.13 0.76
CA TYR A 40 6.53 5.07 -0.22
C TYR A 40 5.75 5.56 -1.44
N LYS A 41 5.95 4.85 -2.56
CA LYS A 41 5.23 5.07 -3.81
C LYS A 41 4.93 3.72 -4.46
N VAL A 42 3.66 3.35 -4.51
CA VAL A 42 3.21 2.07 -5.07
C VAL A 42 2.28 2.30 -6.25
N SER A 43 2.49 1.52 -7.31
CA SER A 43 1.62 1.51 -8.50
C SER A 43 0.89 0.19 -8.56
N VAL A 44 -0.40 0.22 -8.27
CA VAL A 44 -1.27 -0.96 -8.38
C VAL A 44 -1.80 -1.02 -9.81
N PHE A 45 -1.24 -1.90 -10.62
CA PHE A 45 -1.75 -2.19 -11.96
C PHE A 45 -2.74 -3.35 -11.87
N GLN A 46 -3.90 -3.20 -12.49
CA GLN A 46 -4.84 -4.30 -12.63
C GLN A 46 -4.20 -5.40 -13.48
N PHE A 47 -4.41 -6.66 -13.08
CA PHE A 47 -4.04 -7.83 -13.86
C PHE A 47 -5.15 -8.90 -13.77
N GLY A 48 -5.09 -9.87 -14.68
CA GLY A 48 -6.16 -10.85 -14.84
C GLY A 48 -7.42 -10.25 -15.48
N SER A 49 -8.53 -10.98 -15.39
CA SER A 49 -9.82 -10.59 -15.99
C SER A 49 -10.75 -9.83 -15.04
N LYS A 50 -10.42 -9.76 -13.74
CA LYS A 50 -11.23 -9.09 -12.73
C LYS A 50 -10.89 -7.61 -12.67
N SER A 51 -11.93 -6.76 -12.71
CA SER A 51 -11.77 -5.31 -12.55
C SER A 51 -11.38 -4.96 -11.12
N PHE A 52 -10.41 -4.05 -10.97
CA PHE A 52 -10.06 -3.46 -9.68
C PHE A 52 -10.82 -2.14 -9.45
N ALA A 53 -11.59 -1.66 -10.43
CA ALA A 53 -12.32 -0.39 -10.30
C ALA A 53 -13.23 -0.40 -9.07
N GLY A 54 -12.99 0.53 -8.15
CA GLY A 54 -13.77 0.68 -6.93
C GLY A 54 -13.47 -0.37 -5.85
N THR A 55 -12.50 -1.27 -6.04
CA THR A 55 -12.09 -2.19 -4.98
C THR A 55 -11.30 -1.47 -3.91
N THR A 56 -11.39 -1.98 -2.68
CA THR A 56 -10.59 -1.49 -1.55
C THR A 56 -9.21 -2.12 -1.59
N ILE A 57 -8.18 -1.27 -1.61
CA ILE A 57 -6.78 -1.62 -1.40
C ILE A 57 -6.48 -1.57 0.09
N THR A 58 -5.95 -2.67 0.61
CA THR A 58 -5.38 -2.74 1.95
C THR A 58 -3.85 -2.79 1.87
N PHE A 59 -3.18 -2.45 2.97
CA PHE A 59 -1.73 -2.31 2.99
C PHE A 59 -1.09 -3.04 4.16
N LYS A 60 0.16 -3.49 3.96
CA LYS A 60 1.06 -3.91 5.05
C LYS A 60 2.37 -3.14 4.97
N ILE A 61 2.96 -2.85 6.13
CA ILE A 61 4.32 -2.33 6.29
C ILE A 61 5.17 -3.47 6.86
N GLY A 62 6.03 -4.07 6.04
CA GLY A 62 6.61 -5.38 6.34
C GLY A 62 5.49 -6.41 6.52
N ASP A 63 5.48 -7.09 7.67
CA ASP A 63 4.47 -8.09 8.01
C ASP A 63 3.25 -7.52 8.76
N LEU A 64 3.29 -6.23 9.12
CA LEU A 64 2.25 -5.60 9.93
C LEU A 64 1.16 -4.96 9.08
N GLU A 65 -0.09 -5.23 9.41
CA GLU A 65 -1.24 -4.61 8.77
C GLU A 65 -1.37 -3.14 9.14
N ALA A 66 -1.57 -2.29 8.13
CA ALA A 66 -1.92 -0.90 8.31
C ALA A 66 -3.47 -0.76 8.24
N PRO A 67 -4.11 -0.02 9.16
CA PRO A 67 -5.56 0.15 9.18
C PRO A 67 -6.06 1.06 8.06
N GLN A 68 -5.18 1.83 7.41
CA GLN A 68 -5.55 2.71 6.31
C GLN A 68 -5.81 1.91 5.04
N THR A 69 -6.75 2.41 4.24
CA THR A 69 -7.16 1.81 2.98
C THR A 69 -7.30 2.88 1.91
N ALA A 70 -7.41 2.45 0.66
CA ALA A 70 -7.70 3.33 -0.47
C ALA A 70 -8.64 2.65 -1.46
N SER A 71 -9.47 3.42 -2.15
CA SER A 71 -10.19 2.91 -3.31
C SER A 71 -9.29 2.91 -4.54
N TRP A 72 -9.29 1.83 -5.30
CA TRP A 72 -8.52 1.74 -6.53
C TRP A 72 -9.23 2.47 -7.69
N GLU A 73 -8.45 3.28 -8.42
CA GLU A 73 -8.86 3.96 -9.65
C GLU A 73 -7.73 3.84 -10.70
N PHE A 74 -8.10 3.54 -11.94
CA PHE A 74 -7.14 3.42 -13.04
C PHE A 74 -6.48 4.76 -13.34
N GLY A 75 -5.15 4.82 -13.29
CA GLY A 75 -4.38 6.05 -13.56
C GLY A 75 -4.52 7.15 -12.48
N GLY A 76 -5.38 6.96 -11.47
CA GLY A 76 -5.58 7.92 -10.38
C GLY A 76 -4.36 8.03 -9.46
N VAL A 77 -4.29 9.15 -8.72
CA VAL A 77 -3.29 9.36 -7.67
C VAL A 77 -4.01 9.53 -6.33
N GLY A 78 -3.67 8.69 -5.35
CA GLY A 78 -4.18 8.79 -3.98
C GLY A 78 -3.05 9.00 -2.99
N ILE A 79 -3.30 9.80 -1.96
CA ILE A 79 -2.38 10.00 -0.83
C ILE A 79 -2.91 9.20 0.35
N VAL A 80 -2.08 8.30 0.90
CA VAL A 80 -2.43 7.44 2.04
C VAL A 80 -1.22 7.37 2.97
N ASN A 81 -1.37 7.87 4.19
CA ASN A 81 -0.31 7.80 5.20
C ASN A 81 -0.53 6.54 6.04
N LEU A 82 0.40 5.60 5.95
CA LEU A 82 0.30 4.30 6.60
C LEU A 82 0.93 4.34 7.99
N THR A 83 0.27 3.67 8.93
CA THR A 83 0.80 3.46 10.30
C THR A 83 0.64 2.00 10.68
N ALA A 84 1.64 1.40 11.31
CA ALA A 84 1.52 0.05 11.87
C ALA A 84 2.37 -0.11 13.15
N GLY A 85 2.06 -1.13 13.95
CA GLY A 85 2.71 -1.36 15.26
C GLY A 85 2.27 -0.31 16.29
N GLY A 86 1.12 -0.52 16.92
CA GLY A 86 0.58 0.36 17.96
C GLY A 86 1.14 0.05 19.34
#